data_AF-A0A2R6E2P3-F1
#
_entry.id   AF-A0A2R6E2P3-F1
#
_cell.length_a   1.000
_cell.length_b   1.000
_cell.length_c   1.000
_cell.angle_alpha   90.00
_cell.angle_beta   90.00
_cell.angle_gamma   90.00
#
_symmetry.space_group_name_H-M   'P 1'
#
loop_
_entity.id
_entity.type
_entity.pdbx_description
1 polymer ?
#
loop_
_entity_poly.entity_id
_entity_poly.type
_entity_poly.pdbx_seq_one_letter_code
_entity_poly.pdbx_strand_id
1 'polypeptide(L)' 'VRPGGRLVVVDWTSAGTGVEGPPLEERFDARTAAGALDEAGFTMRRVESRRETFLVSATR' A
#
# COMPACT_ATOMS: atom_id res chain seq x y z
N VAL A 1 -7.48 0.96 14.57
CA VAL A 1 -8.03 2.26 14.11
C VAL A 1 -9.47 2.40 14.61
N ARG A 2 -9.87 3.55 15.18
CA ARG A 2 -11.28 3.80 15.56
C ARG A 2 -12.14 4.06 14.31
N PRO A 3 -13.48 3.90 14.34
CA PRO A 3 -14.35 4.31 13.23
C PRO A 3 -14.10 5.76 12.82
N GLY A 4 -14.08 6.03 11.51
CA GLY A 4 -13.70 7.30 10.89
C GLY A 4 -12.19 7.56 10.82
N GLY A 5 -11.36 6.71 11.44
CA GLY A 5 -9.92 6.90 11.48
C GLY A 5 -9.24 6.60 10.14
N ARG A 6 -8.18 7.35 9.82
CA ARG A 6 -7.38 7.17 8.60
C ARG A 6 -6.18 6.26 8.84
N LEU A 7 -5.95 5.34 7.91
CA LEU A 7 -4.72 4.57 7.76
C LEU A 7 -4.00 5.03 6.49
N VAL A 8 -2.67 5.17 6.57
CA VAL A 8 -1.80 5.46 5.43
C VAL A 8 -0.64 4.48 5.46
N VAL A 9 -0.38 3.84 4.33
CA VAL A 9 0.77 2.96 4.11
C VAL A 9 1.61 3.57 3.00
N VAL A 10 2.91 3.70 3.27
CA VAL A 10 3.92 4.04 2.26
C VAL A 10 5.03 3.02 2.41
N ASP A 11 5.32 2.31 1.33
CA ASP A 11 6.31 1.24 1.36
C ASP A 11 6.94 1.04 -0.03
N TRP A 12 7.98 0.23 -0.10
CA TRP A 12 8.59 -0.22 -1.34
C TRP A 12 7.61 -1.05 -2.17
N THR A 13 7.50 -0.73 -3.45
CA THR A 13 6.61 -1.44 -4.36
C THR A 13 7.31 -2.63 -5.00
N SER A 14 6.63 -3.77 -5.11
CA SER A 14 7.11 -4.91 -5.90
C SER A 14 7.15 -4.63 -7.40
N ALA A 15 6.51 -3.55 -7.86
CA ALA A 15 6.61 -3.04 -9.22
C ALA A 15 7.84 -2.15 -9.47
N GLY A 16 8.72 -1.98 -8.46
CA GLY A 16 9.94 -1.21 -8.57
C GLY A 16 11.03 -1.93 -9.36
N THR A 17 12.14 -1.25 -9.62
CA THR A 17 13.31 -1.84 -10.27
C THR A 17 14.14 -2.70 -9.33
N GLY A 18 13.99 -2.52 -8.01
CA GLY A 18 14.71 -3.30 -7.01
C GLY A 18 16.18 -2.90 -6.85
N VAL A 19 16.59 -1.76 -7.42
CA VAL A 19 17.96 -1.23 -7.28
C VAL A 19 18.25 -0.82 -5.84
N GLU A 20 17.23 -0.37 -5.11
CA GLU A 20 17.31 0.00 -3.70
C GLU A 20 16.18 -0.67 -2.91
N GLY A 21 16.37 -0.84 -1.61
CA GLY A 21 15.39 -1.43 -0.70
C GLY A 21 15.46 -2.95 -0.57
N PRO A 22 14.48 -3.58 0.10
CA PRO A 22 14.41 -5.03 0.31
C PRO A 22 14.28 -5.83 -1.00
N PRO A 23 14.52 -7.15 -1.04
CA PRO A 23 14.28 -7.97 -2.22
C PRO A 23 12.85 -7.81 -2.80
N LEU A 24 12.67 -7.86 -4.12
CA LEU A 24 11.37 -7.60 -4.77
C LEU A 24 10.30 -8.62 -4.36
N GLU A 25 10.71 -9.86 -4.13
CA GLU A 25 9.86 -10.97 -3.69
C GLU A 25 9.29 -10.82 -2.28
N GLU A 26 9.87 -9.93 -1.46
CA GLU A 26 9.38 -9.62 -0.11
C GLU A 26 8.39 -8.45 -0.10
N ARG A 27 8.22 -7.75 -1.23
CA ARG A 27 7.42 -6.53 -1.34
C ARG A 27 5.99 -6.81 -1.83
N PHE A 28 5.12 -5.84 -1.59
CA PHE A 28 3.78 -5.79 -2.17
C PHE A 28 3.64 -4.58 -3.10
N ASP A 29 2.74 -4.66 -4.07
CA ASP A 29 2.35 -3.48 -4.85
C ASP A 29 1.16 -2.75 -4.20
N ALA A 30 0.87 -1.56 -4.72
CA ALA A 30 -0.22 -0.72 -4.23
C ALA A 30 -1.58 -1.43 -4.27
N ARG A 31 -1.83 -2.29 -5.27
CA ARG A 31 -3.11 -2.96 -5.46
C ARG A 31 -3.28 -4.10 -4.46
N THR A 32 -2.22 -4.87 -4.23
CA THR A 32 -2.21 -5.96 -3.26
C THR A 32 -2.43 -5.40 -1.85
N ALA A 33 -1.72 -4.33 -1.49
CA ALA A 33 -1.93 -3.64 -0.22
C ALA A 33 -3.35 -3.07 -0.08
N ALA A 34 -3.89 -2.46 -1.13
CA ALA A 34 -5.27 -1.95 -1.12
C ALA A 34 -6.31 -3.08 -0.97
N GLY A 35 -6.12 -4.21 -1.64
CA GLY A 35 -7.01 -5.38 -1.53
C GLY A 35 -7.05 -5.96 -0.12
N ALA A 36 -5.89 -6.12 0.51
CA ALA A 36 -5.82 -6.58 1.91
C ALA A 36 -6.54 -5.63 2.89
N LEU A 37 -6.48 -4.31 2.64
CA LEU A 37 -7.20 -3.34 3.46
C LEU A 37 -8.72 -3.35 3.19
N ASP A 38 -9.14 -3.54 1.94
CA ASP A 38 -10.55 -3.68 1.57
C ASP A 38 -11.17 -4.93 2.24
N GLU A 39 -10.47 -6.07 2.18
CA GLU A 39 -10.85 -7.31 2.88
C GLU A 39 -10.92 -7.11 4.42
N ALA A 40 -10.08 -6.23 4.97
CA ALA A 40 -10.11 -5.85 6.38
C ALA A 40 -11.20 -4.81 6.73
N GLY A 41 -12.04 -4.43 5.77
CA GLY A 41 -13.17 -3.53 5.97
C GLY A 41 -12.83 -2.04 5.92
N PHE A 42 -11.71 -1.65 5.31
CA PHE A 42 -11.38 -0.25 5.09
C PHE A 42 -11.91 0.24 3.74
N THR A 43 -12.36 1.50 3.69
CA THR A 43 -12.74 2.16 2.43
C THR A 43 -11.55 2.92 1.83
N MET A 44 -11.17 2.57 0.60
CA MET A 44 -10.03 3.19 -0.08
C MET A 44 -10.27 4.67 -0.40
N ARG A 45 -9.24 5.49 -0.21
CA ARG A 45 -9.22 6.93 -0.54
C ARG A 45 -8.20 7.27 -1.61
N ARG A 46 -7.06 6.58 -1.61
CA ARG A 46 -5.98 6.79 -2.58
C ARG A 46 -5.16 5.53 -2.70
N VAL A 47 -4.85 5.15 -3.93
CA VAL A 47 -3.97 4.02 -4.28
C VAL A 47 -3.08 4.49 -5.41
N GLU A 48 -1.82 4.77 -5.11
CA GLU A 48 -0.85 5.32 -6.06
C GLU A 48 0.45 4.53 -5.99
N SER A 49 1.10 4.33 -7.14
CA SER A 49 2.44 3.76 -7.24
C SER A 49 3.36 4.73 -7.94
N ARG A 50 4.61 4.87 -7.48
CA ARG A 50 5.63 5.75 -8.05
C ARG A 50 7.01 5.11 -7.95
N ARG A 51 7.65 4.88 -9.10
CA ARG A 51 9.02 4.32 -9.21
C ARG A 51 9.23 3.14 -8.25
N GLU A 52 9.89 3.37 -7.12
CA GLU A 52 10.26 2.34 -6.14
C GLU A 52 9.30 2.19 -4.96
N THR A 53 8.27 3.04 -4.83
CA THR A 53 7.36 3.04 -3.67
C THR A 53 5.89 3.11 -4.08
N PHE A 54 5.00 2.79 -3.15
CA PHE A 54 3.58 3.06 -3.29
C PHE A 54 3.04 3.83 -2.09
N LEU A 55 1.85 4.41 -2.27
CA LEU A 55 1.03 4.98 -1.22
C LEU A 55 -0.38 4.41 -1.30
N VAL A 56 -0.88 3.91 -0.17
CA VAL A 56 -2.30 3.59 0.03
C VAL A 56 -2.83 4.40 1.20
N SER A 57 -4.00 5.00 1.05
CA SER A 57 -4.72 5.60 2.18
C SER A 57 -6.18 5.15 2.19
N ALA A 58 -6.70 4.91 3.38
CA ALA A 58 -8.04 4.39 3.58
C ALA A 58 -8.64 4.89 4.91
N THR A 59 -9.96 4.74 5.07
CA THR A 59 -10.70 5.04 6.30
C THR A 59 -11.39 3.80 6.82
N ARG A 60 -11.41 3.60 8.14
CA ARG A 60 -12.14 2.51 8.81
C ARG A 60 -13.50 2.97 9.31
#